data_AF-A0A918M845-F1
#
_entry.id   AF-A0A918M845-F1
#
_cell.length_a   1.000
_cell.length_b   1.000
_cell.length_c   1.000
_cell.angle_alpha   90.00
_cell.angle_beta   90.00
_cell.angle_gamma   90.00
#
_symmetry.space_group_name_H-M   'P 1'
#
loop_
_entity.id
_entity.type
_entity.pdbx_description
1 polymer ?
#
loop_
_entity_poly.entity_id
_entity_poly.type
_entity_poly.pdbx_seq_one_letter_code
_entity_poly.pdbx_strand_id
1 'polypeptide(L)' 'MRQFMLANSNHLNYTVKTRVLHRYLRWRHADTRHPDVLASQRRERARIRSEKEARWGGRTALAA' A
#
# COMPACT_ATOMS: atom_id res chain seq x y z
N MET A 1 -48.62 5.97 -13.36
CA MET A 1 -47.21 5.68 -12.98
C MET A 1 -47.04 5.96 -11.50
N ARG A 2 -46.54 5.00 -10.71
CA ARG A 2 -46.33 5.17 -9.26
C ARG A 2 -44.86 5.49 -9.00
N GLN A 3 -44.58 6.67 -8.46
CA GLN A 3 -43.24 7.04 -8.01
C GLN A 3 -42.98 6.34 -6.67
N PHE A 4 -41.98 5.46 -6.63
CA PHE A 4 -41.48 4.90 -5.38
C PHE A 4 -40.42 5.85 -4.82
N MET A 5 -40.79 6.66 -3.82
CA MET A 5 -39.82 7.49 -3.10
C MET A 5 -38.97 6.60 -2.19
N LEU A 6 -37.67 6.45 -2.50
CA LEU A 6 -36.67 6.00 -1.55
C LEU A 6 -36.47 7.11 -0.51
N ALA A 7 -37.29 7.09 0.55
CA ALA A 7 -37.37 8.10 1.60
C ALA A 7 -36.09 8.28 2.45
N ASN A 8 -34.95 7.73 2.05
CA ASN A 8 -33.68 7.89 2.76
C ASN A 8 -32.45 8.03 1.83
N SER A 9 -32.65 8.28 0.54
CA SER A 9 -31.55 8.48 -0.40
C SER A 9 -31.23 9.97 -0.54
N ASN A 10 -30.71 10.58 0.52
CA ASN A 10 -30.14 11.92 0.41
C ASN A 10 -28.79 11.81 -0.34
N HIS A 11 -28.88 11.74 -1.67
CA HIS A 11 -27.81 11.30 -2.57
C HIS A 11 -26.57 12.21 -2.52
N LEU A 12 -26.73 13.48 -2.15
CA LEU A 12 -25.65 14.46 -1.96
C LEU A 12 -24.77 14.18 -0.73
N ASN A 13 -25.24 13.35 0.22
CA ASN A 13 -24.49 13.02 1.44
C ASN A 13 -23.58 11.79 1.26
N TYR A 14 -23.69 11.06 0.14
CA TYR A 14 -22.82 9.91 -0.15
C TYR A 14 -21.37 10.35 -0.38
N THR A 15 -21.14 11.43 -1.14
CA THR A 15 -19.79 11.94 -1.45
C THR A 15 -19.06 12.45 -0.20
N VAL A 16 -19.79 13.02 0.76
CA VAL A 16 -19.21 13.46 2.04
C VAL A 16 -18.85 12.24 2.90
N LYS A 17 -19.76 11.25 3.00
CA LYS A 17 -19.51 9.99 3.72
C LYS A 17 -18.35 9.18 3.14
N THR A 18 -18.22 9.12 1.81
CA THR A 18 -17.09 8.43 1.16
C THR A 18 -15.77 9.14 1.45
N ARG A 19 -15.71 10.48 1.41
CA ARG A 19 -14.48 11.24 1.74
C ARG A 19 -13.99 10.96 3.17
N VAL A 20 -14.91 10.90 4.14
CA VAL A 20 -14.56 10.60 5.54
C VAL A 20 -14.06 9.16 5.68
N LEU A 21 -14.73 8.19 5.05
CA LEU A 21 -14.30 6.80 5.03
C LEU A 21 -12.93 6.63 4.36
N HIS A 22 -12.70 7.26 3.21
CA HIS A 22 -11.41 7.22 2.52
C HIS A 22 -10.29 7.84 3.36
N ARG A 23 -10.58 8.94 4.08
CA ARG A 23 -9.62 9.57 4.99
C ARG A 23 -9.25 8.62 6.14
N TYR A 24 -10.25 7.97 6.75
CA TYR A 24 -10.03 7.02 7.83
C TYR A 24 -9.23 5.79 7.36
N LEU A 25 -9.58 5.21 6.21
CA LEU A 25 -8.85 4.07 5.65
C LEU A 25 -7.42 4.43 5.26
N ARG A 26 -7.17 5.64 4.76
CA ARG A 26 -5.81 6.12 4.44
C ARG A 26 -4.96 6.26 5.70
N TRP A 27 -5.50 6.83 6.78
CA TRP A 27 -4.83 6.94 8.07
C TRP A 27 -4.51 5.54 8.63
N ARG A 28 -5.53 4.67 8.70
CA ARG A 28 -5.35 3.30 9.22
C ARG A 28 -4.29 2.50 8.45
N HIS A 29 -4.29 2.59 7.12
CA HIS A 29 -3.35 1.87 6.26
C HIS A 29 -1.93 2.46 6.27
N ALA A 30 -1.78 3.76 6.55
CA ALA A 30 -0.47 4.35 6.81
C ALA A 30 0.13 3.81 8.12
N ASP A 31 -0.69 3.70 9.16
CA ASP A 31 -0.23 3.29 10.50
C ASP A 31 -0.06 1.78 10.65
N THR A 32 -0.70 0.95 9.82
CA THR A 32 -0.50 -0.51 9.80
C THR A 32 0.74 -0.96 9.03
N ARG A 33 1.36 -0.07 8.25
CA ARG A 33 2.63 -0.37 7.58
C ARG A 33 3.78 -0.06 8.52
N HIS A 34 4.30 -1.07 9.22
CA HIS A 34 5.52 -0.92 10.01
C HIS A 34 6.71 -0.60 9.07
N PRO A 35 7.24 0.62 9.10
CA PRO A 35 8.29 1.05 8.17
C PRO A 35 9.56 0.21 8.31
N ASP A 36 9.84 -0.26 9.53
CA ASP A 36 11.02 -1.09 9.83
C ASP A 36 10.92 -2.50 9.24
N VAL A 37 9.71 -3.06 9.19
CA VAL A 37 9.46 -4.35 8.54
C VAL A 37 9.66 -4.21 7.04
N LEU A 38 9.18 -3.12 6.44
CA LEU A 38 9.41 -2.84 5.01
C LEU A 38 10.88 -2.57 4.70
N ALA A 39 11.59 -1.85 5.57
CA ALA A 39 13.03 -1.63 5.44
C ALA A 39 13.81 -2.96 5.51
N SER A 40 13.45 -3.83 6.46
CA SER A 40 14.02 -5.17 6.62
C SER A 40 13.76 -6.04 5.39
N GLN A 41 12.54 -6.05 4.87
CA GLN A 41 12.20 -6.80 3.64
C GLN A 41 12.96 -6.29 2.41
N ARG A 42 13.19 -4.97 2.28
CA ARG A 42 13.99 -4.40 1.17
C ARG A 42 15.45 -4.82 1.25
N ARG A 43 16.04 -4.82 2.46
CA ARG A 43 17.41 -5.30 2.68
C ARG A 43 17.55 -6.77 2.34
N GLU A 44 16.59 -7.59 2.75
CA GLU A 44 16.61 -9.03 2.46
C GLU A 44 16.50 -9.30 0.96
N ARG A 45 15.64 -8.57 0.23
CA ARG A 45 15.56 -8.68 -1.23
C ARG A 45 16.86 -8.23 -1.93
N ALA A 46 17.53 -7.20 -1.41
CA ALA A 46 18.83 -6.76 -1.93
C ALA A 46 19.92 -7.83 -1.69
N ARG A 47 19.92 -8.48 -0.52
CA ARG A 47 20.81 -9.60 -0.20
C ARG A 47 20.58 -10.78 -1.16
N ILE A 48 19.34 -11.23 -1.30
CA ILE A 48 18.97 -12.32 -2.21
C ILE A 48 19.38 -12.00 -3.66
N ARG A 49 19.22 -10.74 -4.08
CA ARG A 49 19.67 -10.29 -5.41
C ARG A 49 21.19 -10.39 -5.54
N SER A 50 21.95 -9.85 -4.58
CA SER A 50 23.41 -9.90 -4.59
C SER A 50 23.95 -11.33 -4.57
N GLU A 51 23.30 -12.23 -3.83
CA GLU A 51 23.67 -13.64 -3.76
C GLU A 51 23.38 -14.36 -5.09
N LYS A 52 22.22 -14.07 -5.71
CA LYS A 52 21.91 -14.56 -7.06
C LYS A 52 22.87 -14.02 -8.10
N GLU A 53 23.22 -12.73 -8.05
CA GLU A 53 24.19 -12.12 -8.95
C GLU A 53 25.56 -12.79 -8.81
N ALA A 54 26.06 -12.99 -7.58
CA ALA A 54 27.32 -13.69 -7.32
C ALA A 54 27.33 -15.13 -7.89
N ARG A 55 26.21 -15.86 -7.76
CA ARG A 55 26.06 -17.22 -8.28
C ARG A 55 26.14 -17.30 -9.81
N TRP A 56 25.70 -16.27 -10.52
CA TRP A 56 25.68 -16.24 -11.99
C TRP A 56 26.83 -15.42 -12.61
N GLY A 57 27.89 -15.14 -11.83
CA GLY A 57 29.07 -14.38 -12.31
C GLY A 57 28.83 -12.87 -12.39
N GLY A 58 27.75 -12.36 -11.82
CA GLY A 58 27.42 -10.95 -11.72
C GLY A 58 28.20 -10.27 -10.59
N ARG A 59 29.08 -9.35 -10.98
CA ARG A 59 29.82 -8.37 -10.16
C ARG A 59 30.87 -8.99 -9.25
N THR A 60 32.09 -9.08 -9.77
CA THR A 60 33.32 -9.07 -8.97
C THR A 60 33.25 -7.87 -8.03
N ALA A 61 33.22 -8.13 -6.72
CA ALA A 61 33.55 -7.13 -5.73
C ALA A 61 35.04 -6.78 -5.88
N LEU A 62 35.39 -5.98 -6.89
CA LEU A 62 36.64 -5.25 -6.93
C LEU A 62 36.52 -4.13 -5.88
N ALA A 63 36.84 -4.49 -4.64
CA ALA A 63 37.25 -3.52 -3.63
C ALA A 63 38.76 -3.72 -3.44
N ALA A 64 39.51 -2.70 -3.83
CA ALA A 64 40.92 -2.48 -3.50
C ALA A 64 41.07 -2.10 -2.02
#